data_AF-A0A942ZBQ0-F1
#
_entry.id   AF-A0A942ZBQ0-F1
#
_cell.length_a   1.000
_cell.length_b   1.000
_cell.length_c   1.000
_cell.angle_alpha   90.00
_cell.angle_beta   90.00
_cell.angle_gamma   90.00
#
_symmetry.space_group_name_H-M   'P 1'
#
loop_
_entity.id
_entity.type
_entity.pdbx_description
1 polymer ?
#
loop_
_entity_poly.entity_id
_entity_poly.type
_entity_poly.pdbx_seq_one_letter_code
_entity_poly.pdbx_strand_id
1 'polypeptide(L)'
;MIINNYKFAENTLNNVNYYNLSGYLYVFEDKSNYNLRTHNFTDVNFEEVFEFFKIDTKIRHLLLSCIFYIEVYIKILYLKLLLKYIKTHFIIIIYLTIYTKK
;
A
#
# COMPACT_ATOMS: atom_id res chain seq x y z
N MET A 1 4.41 -28.85 -1.27
CA MET A 1 3.30 -28.16 -0.59
C MET A 1 2.13 -29.12 -0.55
N ILE A 2 1.50 -29.26 0.61
CA ILE A 2 0.36 -30.15 0.81
C ILE A 2 -0.91 -29.37 0.47
N ILE A 3 -1.80 -29.98 -0.32
CA ILE A 3 -3.10 -29.40 -0.66
C ILE A 3 -4.17 -30.29 -0.05
N ASN A 4 -4.73 -29.87 1.08
CA ASN A 4 -5.75 -30.64 1.78
C ASN A 4 -7.13 -30.47 1.13
N ASN A 5 -7.41 -29.29 0.55
CA ASN A 5 -8.66 -28.99 -0.11
C ASN A 5 -8.44 -28.42 -1.52
N TYR A 6 -8.44 -29.31 -2.52
CA TYR A 6 -8.25 -28.94 -3.93
C TYR A 6 -9.27 -27.92 -4.45
N LYS A 7 -10.55 -28.07 -4.07
CA LYS A 7 -11.62 -27.16 -4.51
C LYS A 7 -11.41 -25.75 -3.95
N PHE A 8 -10.96 -25.66 -2.70
CA PHE A 8 -10.60 -24.39 -2.09
C PHE A 8 -9.39 -23.75 -2.77
N ALA A 9 -8.34 -24.54 -3.04
CA ALA A 9 -7.13 -24.06 -3.71
C ALA A 9 -7.42 -23.54 -5.12
N GLU A 10 -8.21 -24.28 -5.90
CA GLU A 10 -8.66 -23.87 -7.24
C GLU A 10 -9.47 -22.56 -7.20
N ASN A 11 -10.50 -22.48 -6.35
CA ASN A 11 -11.27 -21.25 -6.18
C ASN A 11 -10.40 -20.07 -5.74
N THR A 12 -9.42 -20.31 -4.88
CA THR A 12 -8.51 -19.26 -4.40
C THR A 12 -7.62 -18.76 -5.53
N LEU A 13 -7.01 -19.67 -6.29
CA LEU A 13 -6.11 -19.32 -7.40
C LEU A 13 -6.85 -18.62 -8.55
N ASN A 14 -8.10 -19.00 -8.82
CA ASN A 14 -8.96 -18.32 -9.80
C ASN A 14 -9.27 -16.87 -9.41
N ASN A 15 -9.36 -16.57 -8.11
CA ASN A 15 -9.69 -15.23 -7.62
C ASN A 15 -8.46 -14.33 -7.38
N VAL A 16 -7.38 -14.90 -6.82
CA VAL A 16 -6.20 -14.13 -6.36
C VAL A 16 -5.11 -14.03 -7.43
N ASN A 17 -5.14 -14.90 -8.44
CA ASN A 17 -4.09 -15.13 -9.43
C ASN A 17 -2.82 -15.75 -8.82
N TYR A 18 -2.34 -16.83 -9.43
CA TYR A 18 -1.14 -17.55 -9.01
C TYR A 18 0.09 -16.64 -8.90
N TYR A 19 0.24 -15.66 -9.80
CA TYR A 19 1.39 -14.75 -9.77
C TYR A 19 1.47 -13.99 -8.43
N ASN A 20 0.35 -13.46 -7.95
CA ASN A 20 0.29 -12.74 -6.69
C ASN A 20 0.65 -13.65 -5.51
N LEU A 21 0.15 -14.89 -5.50
CA LEU A 21 0.41 -15.83 -4.41
C LEU A 21 1.85 -16.39 -4.43
N SER A 22 2.45 -16.57 -5.62
CA SER A 22 3.74 -17.24 -5.80
C SER A 22 4.93 -16.53 -5.14
N GLY A 23 4.84 -15.22 -4.93
CA GLY A 23 5.82 -14.47 -4.15
C GLY A 23 5.85 -14.89 -2.68
N TYR A 24 4.68 -15.21 -2.12
CA TYR A 24 4.52 -15.62 -0.72
C TYR A 24 4.99 -17.04 -0.46
N LEU A 25 5.00 -17.90 -1.48
CA LEU A 25 5.55 -19.25 -1.40
C LEU A 25 7.03 -19.24 -0.98
N TYR A 26 7.80 -18.21 -1.34
CA TYR A 26 9.22 -18.12 -1.01
C TYR A 26 9.52 -18.26 0.48
N VAL A 27 8.65 -17.71 1.32
CA VAL A 27 8.83 -17.71 2.79
C VAL A 27 8.86 -19.13 3.34
N PHE A 28 8.14 -20.02 2.67
CA PHE A 28 7.88 -21.41 3.03
C PHE A 28 8.74 -22.42 2.26
N GLU A 29 9.54 -21.96 1.29
CA GLU A 29 10.49 -22.81 0.58
C GLU A 29 11.67 -23.17 1.48
N ASP A 30 12.26 -24.34 1.23
CA ASP A 30 13.50 -24.75 1.85
C ASP A 30 14.61 -23.74 1.52
N LYS A 31 15.27 -23.23 2.58
CA LYS A 31 16.34 -22.23 2.52
C LYS A 31 17.73 -22.82 2.61
N SER A 32 17.87 -24.13 2.38
CA SER A 32 19.16 -24.84 2.31
C SER A 32 20.16 -24.17 1.37
N ASN A 33 19.69 -23.44 0.35
CA ASN A 33 20.52 -22.62 -0.51
C ASN A 33 19.98 -21.17 -0.59
N TYR A 34 20.62 -20.23 0.12
CA TYR A 34 20.14 -18.87 0.35
C TYR A 34 19.88 -18.00 -0.90
N ASN A 35 20.37 -18.40 -2.08
CA ASN A 35 20.27 -17.61 -3.32
C ASN A 35 19.48 -18.30 -4.44
N LEU A 36 18.84 -19.43 -4.19
CA LEU A 36 18.13 -20.22 -5.20
C LEU A 36 16.71 -20.56 -4.74
N ARG A 37 15.73 -20.38 -5.63
CA ARG A 37 14.38 -20.91 -5.44
C ARG A 37 14.44 -22.43 -5.51
N THR A 38 14.18 -23.08 -4.39
CA THR A 38 14.23 -24.54 -4.32
C THR A 38 12.90 -25.14 -4.77
N HIS A 39 11.80 -24.39 -4.68
CA HIS A 39 10.42 -24.90 -4.89
C HIS A 39 10.08 -26.15 -4.07
N ASN A 40 10.91 -26.46 -3.07
CA ASN A 40 10.74 -27.56 -2.15
C ASN A 40 10.07 -27.01 -0.90
N PHE A 41 8.98 -27.64 -0.49
CA PHE A 41 8.21 -27.25 0.69
C PHE A 41 8.10 -28.45 1.61
N THR A 42 8.60 -28.32 2.83
CA THR A 42 8.50 -29.34 3.88
C THR A 42 7.38 -28.96 4.83
N ASP A 43 6.35 -29.81 4.95
CA ASP A 43 5.26 -29.68 5.92
C ASP A 43 4.45 -28.37 5.87
N VAL A 44 4.35 -27.74 4.68
CA VAL A 44 3.56 -26.52 4.48
C VAL A 44 2.28 -26.82 3.71
N ASN A 45 1.16 -26.39 4.27
CA ASN A 45 -0.16 -26.48 3.67
C ASN A 45 -0.47 -25.25 2.81
N PHE A 46 -1.25 -25.45 1.74
CA PHE A 46 -1.73 -24.33 0.89
C PHE A 46 -2.49 -23.27 1.71
N GLU A 47 -3.31 -23.71 2.67
CA GLU A 47 -4.10 -22.84 3.53
C GLU A 47 -3.22 -21.92 4.40
N GLU A 48 -2.05 -22.39 4.84
CA GLU A 48 -1.10 -21.58 5.62
C GLU A 48 -0.48 -20.48 4.77
N VAL A 49 -0.09 -20.81 3.54
CA VAL A 49 0.41 -19.83 2.56
C VAL A 49 -0.68 -18.78 2.28
N PHE A 50 -1.92 -19.22 2.10
CA PHE A 50 -3.02 -18.32 1.82
C PHE A 50 -3.38 -17.41 3.00
N GLU A 51 -3.34 -17.91 4.23
CA GLU A 51 -3.53 -17.07 5.41
C GLU A 51 -2.41 -16.04 5.57
N PHE A 52 -1.15 -16.41 5.29
CA PHE A 52 -0.05 -15.45 5.25
C PHE A 52 -0.28 -14.35 4.21
N PHE A 53 -0.69 -14.72 2.99
CA PHE A 53 -1.08 -13.78 1.94
C PHE A 53 -2.20 -12.81 2.38
N LYS A 54 -3.24 -13.33 3.05
CA LYS A 54 -4.37 -12.52 3.54
C LYS A 54 -3.93 -11.52 4.61
N ILE A 55 -3.07 -11.93 5.53
CA ILE A 55 -2.54 -11.07 6.58
C ILE A 55 -1.72 -9.93 5.95
N ASP A 56 -0.79 -10.25 5.06
CA ASP A 56 0.01 -9.23 4.36
C ASP A 56 -0.87 -8.26 3.57
N THR A 57 -1.88 -8.78 2.87
CA THR A 57 -2.84 -7.95 2.13
C THR A 57 -3.60 -6.99 3.06
N LYS A 58 -4.05 -7.45 4.23
CA LYS A 58 -4.68 -6.59 5.24
C LYS A 58 -3.74 -5.50 5.74
N ILE A 59 -2.48 -5.85 6.02
CA ILE A 59 -1.44 -4.89 6.45
C ILE A 59 -1.21 -3.84 5.36
N ARG A 60 -1.09 -4.26 4.09
CA ARG A 60 -0.91 -3.36 2.94
C ARG A 60 -2.07 -2.38 2.80
N HIS A 61 -3.31 -2.85 2.95
CA HIS A 61 -4.49 -1.99 2.92
C HIS A 61 -4.52 -0.98 4.07
N LEU A 62 -4.14 -1.42 5.28
CA LEU A 62 -4.03 -0.52 6.43
C LEU A 62 -2.97 0.57 6.20
N LEU A 63 -1.78 0.18 5.72
CA LEU A 63 -0.71 1.10 5.39
C LEU A 63 -1.12 2.12 4.32
N LEU A 64 -1.75 1.67 3.23
CA LEU A 64 -2.26 2.54 2.18
C LEU A 64 -3.31 3.53 2.72
N SER A 65 -4.18 3.08 3.63
CA SER A 65 -5.17 3.94 4.28
C SER A 65 -4.49 5.02 5.13
N CYS A 66 -3.47 4.66 5.92
CA CYS A 66 -2.69 5.61 6.71
C CYS A 66 -1.98 6.63 5.83
N ILE A 67 -1.34 6.19 4.75
CA ILE A 67 -0.68 7.07 3.77
C ILE A 67 -1.69 8.04 3.17
N PHE A 68 -2.88 7.56 2.80
CA PHE A 68 -3.95 8.40 2.27
C PHE A 68 -4.40 9.48 3.28
N TYR A 69 -4.58 9.14 4.55
CA TYR A 69 -4.92 10.13 5.58
C TYR A 69 -3.84 11.20 5.73
N ILE A 70 -2.56 10.81 5.73
CA ILE A 70 -1.43 11.74 5.79
C ILE A 70 -1.42 12.64 4.56
N GLU A 71 -1.62 12.09 3.37
CA GLU A 71 -1.66 12.83 2.11
C GLU A 71 -2.76 13.89 2.11
N VAL A 72 -3.99 13.52 2.49
CA VAL A 72 -5.12 14.43 2.60
C VAL A 72 -4.83 15.55 3.60
N TYR A 73 -4.27 15.20 4.76
CA TYR A 73 -3.91 16.18 5.78
C TYR A 73 -2.87 17.19 5.27
N ILE A 74 -1.81 16.73 4.61
CA ILE A 74 -0.76 17.58 4.03
C ILE A 74 -1.36 18.51 2.97
N LYS A 75 -2.23 18.01 2.09
CA LYS A 75 -2.93 18.83 1.07
C LYS A 75 -3.74 19.96 1.69
N ILE A 76 -4.50 19.67 2.75
CA ILE A 76 -5.28 20.67 3.47
C ILE A 76 -4.37 21.71 4.13
N LEU A 77 -3.29 21.28 4.76
CA LEU A 77 -2.31 22.18 5.40
C LEU A 77 -1.67 23.11 4.38
N TYR A 78 -1.21 22.57 3.26
CA TYR A 78 -0.61 23.33 2.17
C TYR A 78 -1.59 24.37 1.60
N LEU A 79 -2.84 23.96 1.34
CA LEU A 79 -3.87 24.86 0.82
C LEU A 79 -4.16 26.03 1.78
N LYS A 80 -4.23 25.75 3.09
CA LYS A 80 -4.42 26.80 4.11
C LYS A 80 -3.28 27.83 4.11
N LEU A 81 -2.04 27.36 4.02
CA LEU A 81 -0.86 28.24 3.96
C LEU A 81 -0.86 29.08 2.68
N LEU A 82 -1.15 28.46 1.54
CA LEU A 82 -1.22 29.14 0.24
C LEU A 82 -2.29 30.24 0.25
N LEU A 83 -3.49 29.95 0.78
CA LEU A 83 -4.58 30.93 0.90
C LEU A 83 -4.19 32.11 1.80
N LYS A 84 -3.50 31.85 2.91
CA LYS A 84 -2.99 32.91 3.79
C LYS A 84 -2.00 33.81 3.06
N TYR A 85 -1.09 33.23 2.28
CA TYR A 85 -0.10 33.99 1.51
C TYR A 85 -0.76 34.85 0.43
N ILE A 86 -1.67 34.27 -0.37
CA ILE A 86 -2.42 35.00 -1.41
C ILE A 86 -3.22 36.15 -0.81
N LYS A 87 -3.94 35.91 0.29
CA LYS A 87 -4.72 36.97 0.97
C LYS A 87 -3.82 38.13 1.43
N THR A 88 -2.64 37.81 1.97
CA THR A 88 -1.68 38.82 2.45
C THR A 88 -1.16 39.67 1.29
N HIS A 89 -0.74 39.03 0.19
CA HIS A 89 -0.30 39.73 -1.02
C HIS A 89 -1.40 40.59 -1.66
N PHE A 90 -2.63 40.08 -1.71
CA PHE A 90 -3.76 40.83 -2.25
C PHE A 90 -4.05 42.11 -1.45
N ILE A 91 -3.98 42.03 -0.11
CA ILE A 91 -4.11 43.21 0.77
C ILE A 91 -3.00 44.23 0.49
N ILE A 92 -1.75 43.78 0.34
CA ILE A 92 -0.61 44.66 0.04
C ILE A 92 -0.80 45.36 -1.32
N ILE A 93 -1.24 44.64 -2.35
CA ILE A 93 -1.49 45.21 -3.68
C ILE A 93 -2.59 46.27 -3.61
N ILE A 94 -3.70 46.00 -2.91
CA ILE A 94 -4.77 47.00 -2.73
C ILE A 94 -4.22 48.24 -2.03
N TYR A 95 -3.46 48.06 -0.95
CA TYR A 95 -2.86 49.17 -0.20
C TYR A 95 -1.96 50.04 -1.09
N LEU A 96 -1.06 49.42 -1.87
CA LEU A 96 -0.19 50.11 -2.83
C LEU A 96 -0.98 50.82 -3.93
N THR A 97 -2.08 50.23 -4.41
CA THR A 97 -2.93 50.82 -5.46
C THR A 97 -3.69 52.05 -4.96
N ILE A 98 -4.14 52.04 -3.69
CA ILE A 98 -4.77 53.20 -3.05
C ILE A 98 -3.76 54.33 -2.85
N TYR A 99 -2.54 54.00 -2.40
CA TYR A 99 -1.50 55.00 -2.13
C TYR A 99 -0.92 55.64 -3.38
N THR A 100 -0.82 54.91 -4.50
CA THR A 100 -0.29 55.43 -5.77
C THR A 100 -1.30 56.27 -6.56
N LYS A 101 -2.60 56.20 -6.23
CA LYS A 101 -3.66 57.02 -6.83
C LYS A 101 -3.91 58.35 -6.12
N LYS A 102 -3.13 58.68 -5.09
CA LYS A 102 -3.25 59.90 -4.27
C LYS A 102 -2.05 60.79 -4.50
#